data_AF-A0A263NVY5-F1
#
_entry.id   AF-A0A263NVY5-F1
#
_cell.length_a   1.000
_cell.length_b   1.000
_cell.length_c   1.000
_cell.angle_alpha   90.00
_cell.angle_beta   90.00
_cell.angle_gamma   90.00
#
_symmetry.space_group_name_H-M   'P 1'
#
loop_
_entity.id
_entity.type
_entity.pdbx_description
1 polymer ?
#
loop_
_entity_poly.entity_id
_entity_poly.type
_entity_poly.pdbx_seq_one_letter_code
_entity_poly.pdbx_strand_id
1 'polypeptide(L)'
;MSTFSSFKFVVCAGLMLTLGGCLTMSGRYKVTGVDANGVPGRVVILTKGSGIYSARNSYCMANPKGTVTIRDMDTDEELTSESPYHCR
;
A
#
# COMPACT_ATOMS: atom_id res chain seq x y z
N MET A 1 -44.42 -13.67 38.41
CA MET A 1 -44.14 -12.52 37.52
C MET A 1 -42.67 -12.16 37.63
N SER A 2 -41.91 -12.31 36.53
CA SER A 2 -40.75 -11.48 36.12
C SER A 2 -39.95 -12.26 35.07
N THR A 3 -40.56 -12.36 33.90
CA THR A 3 -39.96 -12.84 32.66
C THR A 3 -39.47 -11.61 31.89
N PHE A 4 -38.41 -11.74 31.10
CA PHE A 4 -37.94 -10.78 30.08
C PHE A 4 -37.27 -9.47 30.56
N SER A 5 -35.95 -9.48 30.81
CA SER A 5 -35.15 -8.24 30.71
C SER A 5 -33.66 -8.48 30.46
N SER A 6 -33.29 -9.31 29.47
CA SER A 6 -31.86 -9.46 29.13
C SER A 6 -31.53 -9.65 27.65
N PHE A 7 -32.54 -9.73 26.76
CA PHE A 7 -32.33 -10.10 25.36
C PHE A 7 -32.21 -8.92 24.36
N LYS A 8 -32.31 -7.66 24.80
CA LYS A 8 -32.31 -6.48 23.89
C LYS A 8 -30.92 -5.91 23.55
N PHE A 9 -29.88 -6.23 24.32
CA PHE A 9 -28.57 -5.55 24.14
C PHE A 9 -27.57 -6.28 23.24
N VAL A 10 -27.80 -7.56 22.92
CA VAL A 10 -26.82 -8.35 22.15
C VAL A 10 -26.95 -8.13 20.64
N VAL A 11 -28.10 -7.68 20.15
CA VAL A 11 -28.36 -7.54 18.70
C VAL A 11 -27.72 -6.29 18.09
N CYS A 12 -27.45 -5.23 18.86
CA CYS A 12 -26.88 -3.99 18.32
C CYS A 12 -25.34 -3.99 18.18
N ALA A 13 -24.63 -4.93 18.80
CA ALA A 13 -23.17 -4.95 18.80
C ALA A 13 -22.56 -5.71 17.59
N GLY A 14 -23.36 -6.47 16.84
CA GLY A 14 -22.86 -7.33 15.75
C GLY A 14 -22.69 -6.64 14.39
N LEU A 15 -23.31 -5.46 14.17
CA LEU A 15 -23.39 -4.86 12.84
C LEU A 15 -22.23 -3.91 12.49
N MET A 16 -21.35 -3.56 13.44
CA MET A 16 -20.28 -2.58 13.24
C MET A 16 -18.95 -3.17 12.72
N LEU A 17 -18.83 -4.49 12.58
CA LEU A 17 -17.54 -5.14 12.28
C LEU A 17 -17.31 -5.54 10.81
N THR A 18 -18.23 -5.22 9.89
CA THR A 18 -18.14 -5.69 8.49
C THR A 18 -17.75 -4.61 7.48
N LEU A 19 -17.50 -3.37 7.89
CA LEU A 19 -17.00 -2.29 7.03
C LEU A 19 -15.47 -2.35 6.84
N GLY A 20 -14.94 -3.56 6.66
CA GLY A 20 -13.62 -3.75 6.07
C GLY A 20 -13.65 -3.30 4.62
N GLY A 21 -13.61 -1.98 4.40
CA GLY A 21 -13.58 -1.38 3.08
C GLY A 21 -12.47 -2.03 2.25
N CYS A 22 -12.80 -2.40 1.02
CA CYS A 22 -11.81 -2.90 0.08
C CYS A 22 -10.81 -1.76 -0.16
N LEU A 23 -9.60 -1.85 0.44
CA LEU A 23 -8.51 -0.91 0.24
C LEU A 23 -7.97 -1.09 -1.19
N THR A 24 -8.74 -0.63 -2.17
CA THR A 24 -8.24 -0.49 -3.53
C THR A 24 -7.30 0.70 -3.54
N MET A 25 -6.00 0.40 -3.62
CA MET A 25 -4.98 1.38 -3.97
C MET A 25 -5.38 1.98 -5.32
N SER A 26 -5.76 3.25 -5.35
CA SER A 26 -6.34 3.91 -6.54
C SER A 26 -5.55 5.14 -7.03
N GLY A 27 -4.45 5.50 -6.37
CA GLY A 27 -3.61 6.63 -6.76
C GLY A 27 -2.76 6.39 -8.00
N ARG A 28 -2.17 7.47 -8.53
CA ARG A 28 -1.14 7.43 -9.58
C ARG A 28 0.21 7.57 -8.90
N TYR A 29 1.11 6.65 -9.19
CA TYR A 29 2.39 6.58 -8.49
C TYR A 29 3.56 6.63 -9.45
N LYS A 30 4.58 7.35 -9.03
CA LYS A 30 5.90 7.38 -9.62
C LYS A 30 6.81 6.47 -8.79
N VAL A 31 7.34 5.44 -9.42
CA VAL A 31 8.29 4.50 -8.81
C VAL A 31 9.68 4.82 -9.34
N THR A 32 10.56 5.19 -8.43
CA THR A 32 11.99 5.43 -8.69
C THR A 32 12.81 4.47 -7.85
N GLY A 33 14.09 4.32 -8.15
CA GLY A 33 14.97 3.57 -7.27
C GLY A 33 16.42 3.99 -7.39
N VAL A 34 17.21 3.55 -6.42
CA VAL A 34 18.67 3.61 -6.40
C VAL A 34 19.21 2.18 -6.44
N ASP A 35 20.34 1.97 -7.09
CA ASP A 35 21.01 0.67 -7.12
C ASP A 35 21.75 0.40 -5.79
N ALA A 36 22.46 -0.72 -5.70
CA ALA A 36 23.22 -1.10 -4.50
C ALA A 36 24.37 -0.14 -4.15
N ASN A 37 24.82 0.67 -5.11
CA ASN A 37 25.87 1.67 -4.93
C ASN A 37 25.29 3.07 -4.62
N GLY A 38 23.98 3.19 -4.52
CA GLY A 38 23.28 4.47 -4.34
C GLY A 38 23.15 5.29 -5.63
N VAL A 39 23.44 4.69 -6.79
CA VAL A 39 23.27 5.38 -8.08
C VAL A 39 21.78 5.41 -8.43
N PRO A 40 21.19 6.59 -8.68
CA PRO A 40 19.80 6.68 -9.09
C PRO A 40 19.58 5.94 -10.41
N GLY A 41 18.58 5.04 -10.42
CA GLY A 41 18.12 4.39 -11.63
C GLY A 41 17.63 5.43 -12.63
N ARG A 42 18.08 5.33 -13.88
CA ARG A 42 17.62 6.21 -14.97
C ARG A 42 16.14 6.00 -15.31
N VAL A 43 15.57 4.86 -14.90
CA VAL A 43 14.20 4.47 -15.23
C VAL A 43 13.25 4.96 -14.14
N VAL A 44 12.25 5.72 -14.58
CA VAL A 44 11.09 6.12 -13.77
C VAL A 44 9.89 5.33 -14.26
N ILE A 45 9.25 4.56 -13.39
CA ILE A 45 8.08 3.76 -13.75
C ILE A 45 6.84 4.49 -13.24
N LEU A 46 5.95 4.87 -14.16
CA LEU A 46 4.65 5.45 -13.82
C LEU A 46 3.61 4.34 -13.79
N THR A 47 2.84 4.28 -12.72
CA THR A 47 1.86 3.21 -12.52
C THR A 47 0.65 3.72 -11.74
N LYS A 48 -0.38 2.88 -11.63
CA LYS A 48 -1.60 3.19 -10.90
C LYS A 48 -1.95 2.05 -9.96
N GLY A 49 -2.46 2.41 -8.80
CA GLY A 49 -2.92 1.44 -7.80
C GLY A 49 -1.92 0.33 -7.52
N SER A 50 -2.39 -0.92 -7.54
CA SER A 50 -1.57 -2.11 -7.28
C SER A 50 -0.45 -2.35 -8.29
N GLY A 51 -0.40 -1.61 -9.41
CA GLY A 51 0.69 -1.68 -10.36
C GLY A 51 2.05 -1.29 -9.75
N ILE A 52 2.08 -0.65 -8.58
CA ILE A 52 3.32 -0.39 -7.81
C ILE A 52 4.09 -1.68 -7.49
N TYR A 53 3.39 -2.78 -7.25
CA TYR A 53 4.01 -4.05 -6.87
C TYR A 53 4.75 -4.68 -8.04
N SER A 54 4.17 -4.57 -9.24
CA SER A 54 4.80 -5.03 -10.48
C SER A 54 6.02 -4.18 -10.83
N ALA A 55 5.89 -2.85 -10.72
CA ALA A 55 6.99 -1.91 -10.93
C ALA A 55 8.17 -2.21 -9.98
N ARG A 56 7.87 -2.35 -8.67
CA ARG A 56 8.84 -2.72 -7.65
C ARG A 56 9.54 -4.04 -7.95
N ASN A 57 8.77 -5.08 -8.27
CA ASN A 57 9.34 -6.39 -8.60
C ASN A 57 10.27 -6.33 -9.82
N SER A 58 9.84 -5.64 -10.88
CA SER A 58 10.65 -5.46 -12.09
C SER A 58 11.96 -4.70 -11.80
N TYR A 59 11.91 -3.68 -10.94
CA TYR A 59 13.09 -2.94 -10.53
C TYR A 59 14.06 -3.82 -9.74
N CYS A 60 13.55 -4.58 -8.77
CA CYS A 60 14.38 -5.46 -7.94
C CYS A 60 15.01 -6.61 -8.72
N MET A 61 14.34 -7.13 -9.75
CA MET A 61 14.93 -8.12 -10.66
C MET A 61 16.14 -7.55 -11.43
N ALA A 62 16.09 -6.27 -11.80
CA ALA A 62 17.18 -5.61 -12.51
C ALA A 62 18.29 -5.10 -11.58
N ASN A 63 17.96 -4.73 -10.34
CA ASN A 63 18.87 -4.15 -9.37
C ASN A 63 18.76 -4.88 -8.02
N PRO A 64 19.41 -6.05 -7.89
CA PRO A 64 19.50 -6.75 -6.61
C PRO A 64 20.12 -5.82 -5.56
N LYS A 65 19.57 -5.81 -4.33
CA LYS A 65 19.98 -4.91 -3.22
C LYS A 65 19.76 -3.41 -3.47
N GLY A 66 19.05 -3.03 -4.54
CA GLY A 66 18.61 -1.65 -4.73
C GLY A 66 17.54 -1.22 -3.72
N THR A 67 17.23 0.07 -3.70
CA THR A 67 16.12 0.63 -2.91
C THR A 67 15.13 1.32 -3.83
N VAL A 68 13.85 1.03 -3.66
CA VAL A 68 12.74 1.60 -4.42
C VAL A 68 12.02 2.64 -3.57
N THR A 69 11.73 3.79 -4.17
CA THR A 69 10.91 4.86 -3.59
C THR A 69 9.66 5.04 -4.42
N ILE A 70 8.50 5.14 -3.76
CA ILE A 70 7.19 5.28 -4.41
C ILE A 70 6.60 6.61 -3.95
N ARG A 71 6.27 7.49 -4.90
CA ARG A 71 5.62 8.77 -4.64
C ARG A 71 4.28 8.86 -5.34
N ASP A 72 3.30 9.44 -4.67
CA ASP A 72 2.05 9.85 -5.29
C ASP A 72 2.33 11.02 -6.25
N MET A 73 1.78 10.94 -7.46
CA MET A 73 2.04 11.94 -8.50
C MET A 73 1.18 13.20 -8.34
N ASP A 74 0.08 13.11 -7.59
CA ASP A 74 -0.87 14.21 -7.41
C ASP A 74 -0.47 15.06 -6.20
N THR A 75 0.07 14.45 -5.13
CA THR A 75 0.54 15.16 -3.93
C THR A 75 2.07 15.32 -3.86
N ASP A 76 2.83 14.60 -4.69
CA ASP A 76 4.30 14.43 -4.57
C ASP A 76 4.76 13.85 -3.23
N GLU A 77 3.84 13.29 -2.44
CA GLU A 77 4.15 12.66 -1.16
C GLU A 77 4.67 11.24 -1.35
N GLU A 78 5.62 10.84 -0.51
CA GLU A 78 6.09 9.46 -0.47
C GLU A 78 5.02 8.55 0.14
N LEU A 79 4.75 7.42 -0.53
CA LEU A 79 3.84 6.41 -0.04
C LEU A 79 4.55 5.57 1.04
N THR A 80 4.57 6.08 2.27
CA THR A 80 5.32 5.50 3.41
C THR A 80 4.89 4.07 3.78
N SER A 81 3.67 3.66 3.40
CA SER A 81 3.20 2.29 3.60
C SER A 81 3.92 1.26 2.71
N GLU A 82 4.53 1.71 1.61
CA GLU A 82 5.17 0.85 0.59
C GLU A 82 6.60 1.28 0.23
N SER A 83 7.07 2.39 0.82
CA SER A 83 8.34 3.04 0.53
C SER A 83 9.01 3.52 1.83
N PRO A 84 10.35 3.48 1.93
CA PRO A 84 11.27 2.89 0.98
C PRO A 84 11.22 1.36 1.04
N TYR A 85 11.40 0.71 -0.12
CA TYR A 85 11.47 -0.75 -0.21
C TYR A 85 12.87 -1.20 -0.59
N HIS A 86 13.47 -2.04 0.24
CA HIS A 86 14.78 -2.64 -0.05
C HIS A 86 14.61 -3.96 -0.81
N CYS A 87 15.18 -4.03 -2.01
CA CYS A 87 15.23 -5.25 -2.80
C CYS A 87 16.09 -6.30 -2.10
N ARG A 88 15.68 -7.57 -2.22
CA ARG A 88 16.39 -8.72 -1.62
C ARG A 88 17.41 -9.30 -2.58
#